data_AF-B9V980-F1
#
_entry.id   AF-B9V980-F1
#
_cell.length_a   1.000
_cell.length_b   1.000
_cell.length_c   1.000
_cell.angle_alpha   90.00
_cell.angle_beta   90.00
_cell.angle_gamma   90.00
#
_symmetry.space_group_name_H-M   'P 1'
#
loop_
_entity.id
_entity.type
_entity.pdbx_description
1 polymer ?
#
loop_
_entity_poly.entity_id
_entity_poly.type
_entity_poly.pdbx_seq_one_letter_code
_entity_poly.pdbx_strand_id
1 'polypeptide(L)'
;MALEDGFYTLRHLAEGESPNIPGGMYASSKDGKDVPVTAEPLGPHSKIRWWIARDPAAGDDMYTITEIRDDNCIPGQWARSPRETEVPVYLYDRIKADEVGYVLVWKIQPAYEDVDGVYNIMGNVRIGSTDWADLREEDNKPQVYMKPVPVVPNVYIPRWFISEVKR
;
A
#
# COMPACT_ATOMS: atom_id res chain seq x y z
N MET A 1 -5.31 7.70 -15.84
CA MET A 1 -3.89 8.11 -15.97
C MET A 1 -3.06 7.21 -15.07
N ALA A 2 -1.84 6.88 -15.48
CA ALA A 2 -0.91 6.10 -14.66
C ALA A 2 -0.26 7.02 -13.60
N LEU A 3 -0.03 6.51 -12.39
CA LEU A 3 0.63 7.27 -11.32
C LEU A 3 2.07 7.61 -11.76
N GLU A 4 2.51 8.81 -11.41
CA GLU A 4 3.89 9.25 -11.66
C GLU A 4 4.83 8.69 -10.59
N ASP A 5 6.12 8.61 -10.91
CA ASP A 5 7.13 8.23 -9.93
C ASP A 5 7.36 9.41 -8.97
N GLY A 6 7.39 9.15 -7.67
CA GLY A 6 7.44 10.26 -6.71
C GLY A 6 7.37 9.86 -5.24
N PHE A 7 7.40 10.90 -4.39
CA PHE A 7 7.19 10.78 -2.97
C PHE A 7 5.73 11.00 -2.63
N TYR A 8 5.12 10.03 -1.94
CA TYR A 8 3.69 10.04 -1.64
C TYR A 8 3.41 9.77 -0.16
N THR A 9 2.23 10.20 0.29
CA THR A 9 1.58 9.64 1.49
C THR A 9 0.38 8.80 1.07
N LEU A 10 0.09 7.74 1.83
CA LEU A 10 -0.99 6.80 1.54
C LEU A 10 -1.95 6.80 2.72
N ARG A 11 -3.04 7.56 2.63
CA ARG A 11 -4.08 7.65 3.66
C ARG A 11 -5.16 6.61 3.41
N HIS A 12 -5.45 5.78 4.40
CA HIS A 12 -6.58 4.86 4.33
C HIS A 12 -7.89 5.65 4.26
N LEU A 13 -8.82 5.19 3.43
CA LEU A 13 -10.18 5.71 3.39
C LEU A 13 -11.12 4.59 3.83
N ALA A 14 -11.92 4.83 4.87
CA ALA A 14 -13.04 3.97 5.19
C ALA A 14 -14.20 4.17 4.18
N GLU A 15 -15.15 3.23 4.15
CA GLU A 15 -16.34 3.39 3.30
C GLU A 15 -17.10 4.67 3.64
N GLY A 16 -17.37 5.50 2.62
CA GLY A 16 -18.04 6.79 2.77
C GLY A 16 -17.13 7.93 3.27
N GLU A 17 -15.87 7.66 3.56
CA GLU A 17 -14.93 8.69 3.99
C GLU A 17 -14.50 9.59 2.82
N SER A 18 -14.52 10.91 3.04
CA SER A 18 -14.09 11.89 2.03
C SER A 18 -12.57 12.03 2.01
N PRO A 19 -11.94 12.10 0.82
CA PRO A 19 -10.50 12.34 0.69
C PRO A 19 -10.06 13.71 1.24
N ASN A 20 -10.98 14.67 1.34
CA ASN A 20 -10.70 16.07 1.71
C ASN A 20 -10.80 16.37 3.20
N ILE A 21 -11.17 15.40 4.04
CA ILE A 21 -11.27 15.61 5.49
C ILE A 21 -9.88 15.40 6.12
N PRO A 22 -9.36 16.36 6.91
CA PRO A 22 -8.09 16.20 7.60
C PRO A 22 -8.19 15.14 8.70
N GLY A 23 -7.07 14.46 8.96
CA GLY A 23 -7.01 13.34 9.91
C GLY A 23 -6.77 12.02 9.18
N GLY A 24 -7.21 10.91 9.79
CA GLY A 24 -7.09 9.57 9.24
C GLY A 24 -5.75 8.89 9.53
N MET A 25 -5.68 7.62 9.12
CA MET A 25 -4.52 6.74 9.32
C MET A 25 -3.75 6.60 8.01
N TYR A 26 -2.45 6.83 8.06
CA TYR A 26 -1.56 6.73 6.92
C TYR A 26 -0.70 5.48 7.07
N ALA A 27 -0.49 4.74 5.98
CA ALA A 27 0.43 3.60 6.02
C ALA A 27 1.83 4.07 6.41
N SER A 28 2.48 3.34 7.33
CA SER A 28 3.69 3.77 8.01
C SER A 28 4.73 2.67 8.12
N SER A 29 6.00 3.05 7.91
CA SER A 29 7.17 2.19 8.11
C SER A 29 7.77 2.28 9.51
N LYS A 30 7.08 2.91 10.48
CA LYS A 30 7.62 3.17 11.84
C LYS A 30 8.06 1.90 12.59
N ASP A 31 7.46 0.75 12.30
CA ASP A 31 7.77 -0.53 12.95
C ASP A 31 9.03 -1.19 12.38
N GLY A 32 9.57 -0.67 11.26
CA GLY A 32 10.81 -1.13 10.64
C GLY A 32 10.64 -2.31 9.68
N LYS A 33 11.78 -2.80 9.17
CA LYS A 33 11.80 -3.95 8.24
C LYS A 33 11.47 -5.26 8.97
N ASP A 34 11.14 -6.26 8.17
CA ASP A 34 10.88 -7.65 8.56
C ASP A 34 9.58 -7.91 9.34
N VAL A 35 8.75 -6.86 9.49
CA VAL A 35 7.44 -6.91 10.16
C VAL A 35 6.34 -6.33 9.26
N PRO A 36 5.05 -6.55 9.58
CA PRO A 36 3.95 -5.95 8.85
C PRO A 36 4.01 -4.42 8.82
N VAL A 37 3.61 -3.83 7.69
CA VAL A 37 3.37 -2.39 7.56
C VAL A 37 2.20 -2.00 8.46
N THR A 38 2.39 -0.96 9.27
CA THR A 38 1.39 -0.44 10.21
C THR A 38 0.77 0.86 9.66
N ALA A 39 -0.01 1.56 10.47
CA ALA A 39 -0.47 2.91 10.18
C ALA A 39 -0.34 3.86 11.37
N GLU A 40 -0.27 5.15 11.09
CA GLU A 40 -0.27 6.21 12.09
C GLU A 40 -0.90 7.51 11.55
N PRO A 41 -1.40 8.40 12.41
CA PRO A 41 -1.85 9.72 11.97
C PRO A 41 -0.67 10.63 11.60
N LEU A 42 -0.97 11.79 11.01
CA LEU A 42 0.04 12.84 10.78
C LEU A 42 0.72 13.24 12.09
N GLY A 43 2.04 13.37 12.07
CA GLY A 43 2.82 13.82 13.22
C GLY A 43 4.23 14.29 12.82
N PRO A 44 4.94 15.04 13.69
CA PRO A 44 6.25 15.61 13.37
C PRO A 44 7.34 14.56 13.11
N HIS A 45 7.16 13.34 13.64
CA HIS A 45 8.11 12.23 13.50
C HIS A 45 7.52 11.04 12.74
N SER A 46 6.38 11.22 12.08
CA SER A 46 5.67 10.14 11.37
C SER A 46 6.51 9.59 10.22
N LYS A 47 6.51 8.27 10.03
CA LYS A 47 7.22 7.55 8.96
C LYS A 47 6.25 7.12 7.85
N ILE A 48 5.46 8.09 7.37
CA ILE A 48 4.30 7.88 6.46
C ILE A 48 4.57 8.19 4.98
N ARG A 49 5.82 8.49 4.64
CA ARG A 49 6.24 8.89 3.29
C ARG A 49 6.84 7.68 2.58
N TRP A 50 6.42 7.48 1.34
CA TRP A 50 6.81 6.35 0.52
C TRP A 50 7.30 6.83 -0.84
N TRP A 51 8.37 6.23 -1.34
CA TRP A 51 8.79 6.39 -2.73
C TRP A 51 8.06 5.34 -3.57
N ILE A 52 7.20 5.79 -4.48
CA ILE A 52 6.48 4.93 -5.42
C ILE A 52 7.12 5.12 -6.79
N ALA A 53 7.53 4.02 -7.41
CA ALA A 53 8.14 4.06 -8.74
C ALA A 53 7.73 2.85 -9.57
N ARG A 54 7.59 3.06 -10.88
CA ARG A 54 7.30 1.98 -11.84
C ARG A 54 8.39 0.92 -11.83
N ASP A 55 7.98 -0.33 -12.00
CA ASP A 55 8.85 -1.47 -12.25
C ASP A 55 8.50 -2.10 -13.60
N PRO A 56 9.13 -1.62 -14.71
CA PRO A 56 8.85 -2.14 -16.04
C PRO A 56 9.18 -3.63 -16.22
N ALA A 57 10.08 -4.18 -15.41
CA ALA A 57 10.45 -5.59 -15.50
C ALA A 57 9.35 -6.52 -14.95
N ALA A 58 8.47 -5.99 -14.10
CA ALA A 58 7.36 -6.71 -13.50
C ALA A 58 6.07 -6.70 -14.34
N GLY A 59 6.03 -5.90 -15.40
CA GLY A 59 4.91 -5.77 -16.33
C GLY A 59 4.31 -4.36 -16.37
N ASP A 60 3.32 -4.20 -17.25
CA ASP A 60 2.64 -2.92 -17.45
C ASP A 60 1.89 -2.48 -16.18
N ASP A 61 2.00 -1.19 -15.84
CA ASP A 61 1.37 -0.55 -14.68
C ASP A 61 1.74 -1.17 -13.32
N MET A 62 2.91 -1.79 -13.21
CA MET A 62 3.43 -2.31 -11.95
C MET A 62 4.36 -1.30 -11.27
N TYR A 63 4.23 -1.19 -9.96
CA TYR A 63 4.96 -0.25 -9.11
C TYR A 63 5.57 -0.95 -7.91
N THR A 64 6.64 -0.38 -7.38
CA THR A 64 7.15 -0.68 -6.04
C THR A 64 6.74 0.44 -5.08
N ILE A 65 6.51 0.10 -3.80
CA ILE A 65 6.21 1.05 -2.73
C ILE A 65 7.31 0.90 -1.68
N THR A 66 8.20 1.88 -1.60
CA THR A 66 9.48 1.79 -0.87
C THR A 66 9.53 2.77 0.29
N GLU A 67 9.99 2.34 1.46
CA GLU A 67 10.12 3.24 2.62
C GLU A 67 11.22 4.30 2.39
N ILE A 68 11.14 5.41 3.12
CA ILE A 68 12.21 6.40 3.16
C ILE A 68 13.05 6.20 4.40
N ARG A 69 14.37 6.14 4.22
CA ARG A 69 15.36 6.04 5.28
C ARG A 69 16.35 7.19 5.22
N ASP A 70 16.91 7.52 6.37
CA ASP A 70 17.99 8.49 6.59
C ASP A 70 19.33 7.81 6.95
N ASP A 71 19.33 6.49 7.06
CA ASP A 71 20.52 5.66 7.25
C ASP A 71 21.03 5.07 5.93
N ASN A 72 22.14 4.31 6.00
CA ASN A 72 22.76 3.66 4.84
C ASN A 72 22.21 2.24 4.58
N CYS A 73 21.10 1.86 5.20
CA CYS A 73 20.52 0.53 5.01
C CYS A 73 19.68 0.47 3.73
N ILE A 74 19.64 -0.71 3.10
CA ILE A 74 18.72 -0.95 1.96
C ILE A 74 17.28 -0.77 2.46
N PRO A 75 16.49 0.13 1.82
CA PRO A 75 15.09 0.35 2.19
C PRO A 75 14.22 -0.89 1.99
N GLY A 76 13.28 -1.11 2.90
CA GLY A 76 12.21 -2.07 2.71
C GLY A 76 11.17 -1.61 1.68
N GLN A 77 10.50 -2.57 1.07
CA GLN A 77 9.41 -2.40 0.12
C GLN A 77 8.18 -3.16 0.61
N TRP A 78 6.98 -2.69 0.22
CA TRP A 78 5.76 -3.44 0.50
C TRP A 78 5.83 -4.80 -0.17
N ALA A 79 5.73 -5.85 0.65
CA ALA A 79 5.89 -7.23 0.25
C ALA A 79 4.65 -8.04 0.62
N ARG A 80 4.24 -8.97 -0.25
CA ARG A 80 3.15 -9.90 0.04
C ARG A 80 3.47 -11.31 -0.44
N SER A 81 2.81 -12.30 0.15
CA SER A 81 2.76 -13.64 -0.42
C SER A 81 2.07 -13.60 -1.79
N PRO A 82 2.63 -14.23 -2.84
CA PRO A 82 1.98 -14.30 -4.14
C PRO A 82 0.84 -15.34 -4.18
N ARG A 83 0.64 -16.12 -3.11
CA ARG A 83 -0.29 -17.24 -3.07
C ARG A 83 -1.38 -17.07 -2.02
N GLU A 84 -1.00 -16.55 -0.86
CA GLU A 84 -1.90 -16.43 0.29
C GLU A 84 -2.74 -15.15 0.20
N THR A 85 -3.87 -15.17 0.89
CA THR A 85 -4.86 -14.09 1.03
C THR A 85 -5.11 -13.87 2.51
N GLU A 86 -5.66 -12.71 2.89
CA GLU A 86 -5.90 -12.33 4.30
C GLU A 86 -4.63 -12.23 5.16
N VAL A 87 -3.48 -12.16 4.49
CA VAL A 87 -2.16 -12.06 5.11
C VAL A 87 -1.68 -10.60 5.19
N PRO A 88 -0.77 -10.30 6.13
CA PRO A 88 -0.19 -8.96 6.24
C PRO A 88 0.59 -8.55 4.99
N VAL A 89 0.68 -7.25 4.76
CA VAL A 89 1.70 -6.65 3.89
C VAL A 89 2.93 -6.40 4.75
N TYR A 90 4.05 -7.01 4.40
CA TYR A 90 5.32 -6.87 5.13
C TYR A 90 6.17 -5.75 4.55
N LEU A 91 7.12 -5.28 5.34
CA LEU A 91 8.18 -4.37 4.88
C LEU A 91 9.49 -5.15 4.72
N TYR A 92 9.75 -5.67 3.52
CA TYR A 92 10.95 -6.46 3.23
C TYR A 92 11.86 -5.74 2.24
N ASP A 93 13.17 -5.81 2.46
CA ASP A 93 14.09 -5.54 1.36
C ASP A 93 14.08 -6.68 0.34
N ARG A 94 14.72 -6.47 -0.81
CA ARG A 94 14.73 -7.44 -1.91
C ARG A 94 15.33 -8.79 -1.52
N ILE A 95 16.39 -8.78 -0.69
CA ILE A 95 17.06 -10.01 -0.27
C ILE A 95 16.10 -10.84 0.58
N LYS A 96 15.41 -10.20 1.53
CA LYS A 96 14.43 -10.90 2.36
C LYS A 96 13.23 -11.40 1.55
N ALA A 97 12.73 -10.58 0.63
CA ALA A 97 11.61 -10.96 -0.23
C ALA A 97 11.94 -12.20 -1.09
N ASP A 98 13.15 -12.25 -1.67
CA ASP A 98 13.63 -13.41 -2.42
C ASP A 98 13.77 -14.65 -1.53
N GLU A 99 14.29 -14.50 -0.31
CA GLU A 99 14.44 -15.59 0.68
C GLU A 99 13.09 -16.26 1.01
N VAL A 100 12.04 -15.45 1.23
CA VAL A 100 10.71 -15.95 1.62
C VAL A 100 9.77 -16.20 0.42
N GLY A 101 10.20 -15.86 -0.80
CA GLY A 101 9.40 -16.00 -2.02
C GLY A 101 8.24 -15.02 -2.13
N TYR A 102 8.39 -13.80 -1.59
CA TYR A 102 7.38 -12.75 -1.61
C TYR A 102 7.55 -11.86 -2.85
N VAL A 103 6.46 -11.21 -3.27
CA VAL A 103 6.46 -10.26 -4.38
C VAL A 103 6.39 -8.82 -3.87
N LEU A 104 7.13 -7.93 -4.55
CA LEU A 104 7.30 -6.52 -4.16
C LEU A 104 6.57 -5.54 -5.08
N VAL A 105 5.78 -6.07 -6.01
CA VAL A 105 5.21 -5.33 -7.15
C VAL A 105 3.70 -5.25 -7.05
N TRP A 106 3.16 -4.07 -7.31
CA TRP A 106 1.78 -3.69 -7.03
C TRP A 106 1.18 -2.99 -8.23
N LYS A 107 -0.10 -3.25 -8.50
CA LYS A 107 -0.84 -2.45 -9.48
C LYS A 107 -1.59 -1.34 -8.75
N ILE A 108 -1.37 -0.09 -9.15
CA ILE A 108 -2.04 1.08 -8.55
C ILE A 108 -2.99 1.65 -9.59
N GLN A 109 -4.29 1.60 -9.30
CA GLN A 109 -5.35 1.97 -10.25
C GLN A 109 -6.28 3.03 -9.66
N PRO A 110 -6.71 4.05 -10.42
CA PRO A 110 -7.73 4.99 -9.97
C PRO A 110 -9.00 4.24 -9.54
N ALA A 111 -9.52 4.54 -8.36
CA ALA A 111 -10.75 3.91 -7.84
C ALA A 111 -12.02 4.51 -8.45
N TYR A 112 -11.93 5.75 -8.90
CA TYR A 112 -13.00 6.51 -9.54
C TYR A 112 -12.45 7.24 -10.76
N GLU A 113 -13.31 7.48 -11.76
CA GLU A 113 -12.93 8.24 -12.95
C GLU A 113 -12.89 9.75 -12.69
N ASP A 114 -13.67 10.23 -11.71
CA ASP A 114 -13.93 11.65 -11.45
C ASP A 114 -13.34 12.18 -10.14
N VAL A 115 -12.73 11.32 -9.32
CA VAL A 115 -12.09 11.72 -8.05
C VAL A 115 -10.59 11.51 -8.14
N ASP A 116 -9.85 12.62 -8.21
CA ASP A 116 -8.39 12.59 -8.22
C ASP A 116 -7.81 12.18 -6.86
N GLY A 117 -6.64 11.55 -6.90
CA GLY A 117 -5.92 11.12 -5.69
C GLY A 117 -6.44 9.84 -5.03
N VAL A 118 -7.55 9.26 -5.48
CA VAL A 118 -8.12 8.05 -4.86
C VAL A 118 -7.81 6.81 -5.70
N TYR A 119 -7.05 5.88 -5.11
CA TYR A 119 -6.54 4.70 -5.80
C TYR A 119 -6.83 3.40 -5.03
N ASN A 120 -6.99 2.31 -5.78
CA ASN A 120 -6.87 0.97 -5.23
C ASN A 120 -5.42 0.49 -5.38
N ILE A 121 -4.92 -0.23 -4.37
CA ILE A 121 -3.61 -0.88 -4.40
C ILE A 121 -3.87 -2.38 -4.49
N MET A 122 -3.68 -2.92 -5.68
CA MET A 122 -4.04 -4.29 -6.05
C MET A 122 -2.84 -5.22 -5.88
N GLY A 123 -3.10 -6.36 -5.23
CA GLY A 123 -2.15 -7.45 -5.09
C GLY A 123 -2.47 -8.63 -6.02
N ASN A 124 -2.82 -9.78 -5.43
CA ASN A 124 -3.05 -11.02 -6.18
C ASN A 124 -4.44 -11.03 -6.82
N VAL A 125 -4.53 -11.45 -8.09
CA VAL A 125 -5.79 -11.55 -8.83
C VAL A 125 -6.12 -13.02 -9.07
N ARG A 126 -7.34 -13.43 -8.72
CA ARG A 126 -7.87 -14.78 -8.94
C ARG A 126 -9.23 -14.69 -9.62
N ILE A 127 -9.65 -15.78 -10.26
CA ILE A 127 -10.99 -15.85 -10.84
C ILE A 127 -12.01 -15.71 -9.71
N GLY A 128 -12.84 -14.66 -9.78
CA GLY A 128 -13.90 -14.38 -8.80
C GLY A 128 -13.47 -13.62 -7.53
N SER A 129 -12.18 -13.32 -7.34
CA SER A 129 -11.70 -12.59 -6.15
C SER A 129 -10.36 -11.90 -6.42
N THR A 130 -10.23 -10.66 -5.97
CA THR A 130 -8.96 -9.90 -6.02
C THR A 130 -8.56 -9.46 -4.62
N ASP A 131 -7.27 -9.56 -4.31
CA ASP A 131 -6.72 -9.04 -3.06
C ASP A 131 -6.35 -7.57 -3.20
N TRP A 132 -6.88 -6.77 -2.29
CA TRP A 132 -6.63 -5.33 -2.21
C TRP A 132 -5.93 -5.01 -0.89
N ALA A 133 -4.94 -4.12 -0.92
CA ALA A 133 -4.35 -3.64 0.32
C ALA A 133 -5.41 -2.84 1.09
N ASP A 134 -5.71 -3.25 2.32
CA ASP A 134 -6.65 -2.59 3.23
C ASP A 134 -6.01 -2.46 4.62
N LEU A 135 -6.68 -1.77 5.54
CA LEU A 135 -6.25 -1.60 6.91
C LEU A 135 -7.16 -2.41 7.86
N ARG A 136 -6.57 -3.19 8.76
CA ARG A 136 -7.28 -3.87 9.86
C ARG A 136 -6.61 -3.57 11.20
N GLU A 137 -7.27 -3.98 12.28
CA GLU A 137 -6.67 -4.04 13.62
C GLU A 137 -6.26 -5.49 13.92
N GLU A 138 -4.99 -5.70 14.26
CA GLU A 138 -4.42 -6.97 14.70
C GLU A 138 -3.66 -6.71 16.00
N ASP A 139 -3.93 -7.46 17.07
CA ASP A 139 -3.32 -7.26 18.40
C ASP A 139 -3.39 -5.81 18.94
N ASN A 140 -4.53 -5.14 18.74
CA ASN A 140 -4.78 -3.72 19.07
C ASN A 140 -3.85 -2.74 18.34
N LYS A 141 -3.30 -3.14 17.18
CA LYS A 141 -2.46 -2.28 16.34
C LYS A 141 -3.00 -2.26 14.91
N PRO A 142 -2.90 -1.11 14.22
CA PRO A 142 -3.23 -1.04 12.81
C PRO A 142 -2.23 -1.86 11.99
N GLN A 143 -2.73 -2.63 11.03
CA GLN A 143 -1.94 -3.48 10.14
C GLN A 143 -2.49 -3.39 8.72
N VAL A 144 -1.60 -3.13 7.76
CA VAL A 144 -1.91 -3.23 6.33
C VAL A 144 -1.92 -4.71 5.95
N TYR A 145 -2.97 -5.15 5.26
CA TYR A 145 -3.16 -6.56 4.90
C TYR A 145 -3.83 -6.72 3.54
N MET A 146 -3.75 -7.93 2.98
CA MET A 146 -4.38 -8.32 1.72
C MET A 146 -5.82 -8.76 1.96
N LYS A 147 -6.81 -7.94 1.63
CA LYS A 147 -8.23 -8.29 1.75
C LYS A 147 -8.78 -8.87 0.45
N PRO A 148 -9.27 -10.14 0.45
CA PRO A 148 -9.94 -10.70 -0.71
C PRO A 148 -11.32 -10.07 -0.86
N VAL A 149 -11.58 -9.48 -2.02
CA VAL A 149 -12.89 -8.90 -2.35
C VAL A 149 -13.36 -9.47 -3.69
N PRO A 150 -14.58 -10.07 -3.75
CA PRO A 150 -15.18 -10.47 -5.02
C PRO A 150 -15.58 -9.23 -5.81
N VAL A 151 -15.28 -9.18 -7.11
CA VAL A 151 -15.63 -8.02 -7.96
C VAL A 151 -17.08 -8.14 -8.40
N VAL A 152 -18.00 -7.81 -7.49
CA VAL A 152 -19.45 -7.80 -7.71
C VAL A 152 -20.02 -6.40 -7.44
N PRO A 153 -21.17 -6.03 -8.03
CA PRO A 153 -21.80 -4.74 -7.76
C PRO A 153 -22.06 -4.49 -6.26
N ASN A 154 -21.97 -3.23 -5.84
CA ASN A 154 -22.25 -2.73 -4.49
C ASN A 154 -21.28 -3.16 -3.37
N VAL A 155 -20.20 -3.89 -3.68
CA VAL A 155 -19.17 -4.15 -2.68
C VAL A 155 -18.20 -2.97 -2.58
N TYR A 156 -17.82 -2.63 -1.35
CA TYR A 156 -16.74 -1.70 -1.12
C TYR A 156 -15.39 -2.35 -1.43
N ILE A 157 -14.69 -1.82 -2.43
CA ILE A 157 -13.30 -2.16 -2.71
C ILE A 157 -12.38 -1.20 -1.92
N PRO A 158 -11.42 -1.72 -1.12
CA PRO A 158 -10.46 -0.91 -0.37
C PRO A 158 -9.72 0.08 -1.24
N ARG A 159 -9.57 1.30 -0.73
CA ARG A 159 -8.94 2.40 -1.46
C ARG A 159 -8.18 3.32 -0.52
N TRP A 160 -7.26 4.05 -1.10
CA TRP A 160 -6.33 4.94 -0.43
C TRP A 160 -6.33 6.30 -1.12
N PHE A 161 -6.27 7.37 -0.34
CA PHE A 161 -5.94 8.68 -0.87
C PHE A 161 -4.41 8.80 -0.94
N ILE A 162 -3.89 8.81 -2.17
CA ILE A 162 -2.46 8.90 -2.48
C ILE A 162 -2.16 10.33 -2.90
N SER A 163 -1.39 11.05 -2.08
CA SER A 163 -1.06 12.46 -2.29
C SER A 163 0.44 12.68 -2.37
N GLU A 164 0.85 13.48 -3.37
CA GLU A 164 2.26 13.82 -3.58
C GLU A 164 2.78 14.71 -2.46
N VAL A 165 3.97 14.39 -1.94
CA VAL A 165 4.69 15.21 -0.98
C VAL A 165 5.50 16.26 -1.75
N LYS A 166 4.92 17.44 -1.93
CA LYS A 166 5.63 18.58 -2.52
C LYS A 166 6.72 19.06 -1.57
N ARG A 167 7.93 19.25 -2.10
CA ARG A 167 9.07 19.86 -1.39
C ARG A 167 8.88 21.36 -1.21
#